data_AF-A0A9W3CYI3-F1
#
_entry.id   AF-A0A9W3CYI3-F1
#
_cell.length_a   1.000
_cell.length_b   1.000
_cell.length_c   1.000
_cell.angle_alpha   90.00
_cell.angle_beta   90.00
_cell.angle_gamma   90.00
#
_symmetry.space_group_name_H-M   'P 1'
#
loop_
_entity.id
_entity.type
_entity.pdbx_description
1 polymer ?
#
loop_
_entity_poly.entity_id
_entity_poly.type
_entity_poly.pdbx_seq_one_letter_code
_entity_poly.pdbx_strand_id
1 'polypeptide(L)'
;MASFDMIADLKPKKNMWKIRVKIIRIWKQYSVVGGESIEMVLVDSNGDKIHGCFKKDEVTQYEGLIGESESKLMANFIVTQSCGSYRTTPHPYKIVFLPTTRVRNCEDLPRNLTGFNPVNYKDLMSGNLDGDFLVDVMGQVLEISHLDVVSVHGKDTPKLALELRNTEDDRLPIVLWGKFPEDVNDAVLRGSEDGVMLVMRFGKTKVVTPPILRRIVGTDYGSRKRTSRSL
;
A
#
# COMPACT_ATOMS: atom_id res chain seq x y z
N MET A 1 24.41 -15.31 -18.85
CA MET A 1 23.12 -14.65 -18.54
C MET A 1 23.39 -13.49 -17.59
N ALA A 2 22.87 -12.29 -17.85
CA ALA A 2 23.09 -11.17 -16.93
C ALA A 2 22.34 -11.46 -15.61
N SER A 3 23.07 -11.65 -14.52
CA SER A 3 22.49 -11.82 -13.18
C SER A 3 21.69 -10.57 -12.80
N PHE A 4 20.53 -10.78 -12.20
CA PHE A 4 19.77 -9.72 -11.54
C PHE A 4 20.19 -9.65 -10.07
N ASP A 5 20.20 -8.46 -9.49
CA ASP A 5 20.35 -8.28 -8.05
C ASP A 5 19.00 -8.57 -7.36
N MET A 6 19.05 -9.11 -6.14
CA MET A 6 17.84 -9.31 -5.30
C MET A 6 17.56 -8.06 -4.47
N ILE A 7 16.30 -7.88 -4.05
CA ILE A 7 15.92 -6.73 -3.23
C ILE A 7 16.68 -6.73 -1.90
N ALA A 8 16.82 -7.90 -1.26
CA ALA A 8 17.53 -8.04 0.02
C ALA A 8 19.00 -7.55 -0.03
N ASP A 9 19.63 -7.57 -1.20
CA ASP A 9 21.02 -7.16 -1.37
C ASP A 9 21.18 -5.65 -1.60
N LEU A 10 20.07 -4.94 -1.87
CA LEU A 10 20.09 -3.53 -2.21
C LEU A 10 20.61 -2.70 -1.03
N LYS A 11 21.66 -1.91 -1.30
CA LYS A 11 22.29 -1.03 -0.32
C LYS A 11 22.71 0.30 -0.94
N PRO A 12 22.81 1.38 -0.14
CA PRO A 12 23.31 2.66 -0.60
C PRO A 12 24.73 2.57 -1.18
N LYS A 13 25.13 3.61 -1.92
CA LYS A 13 26.50 3.82 -2.47
C LYS A 13 26.98 2.84 -3.54
N LYS A 14 26.26 1.75 -3.83
CA LYS A 14 26.43 1.00 -5.09
C LYS A 14 25.59 1.66 -6.18
N ASN A 15 26.22 1.89 -7.33
CA ASN A 15 25.56 2.34 -8.54
C ASN A 15 25.31 1.13 -9.46
N MET A 16 24.45 1.30 -10.47
CA MET A 16 24.17 0.28 -11.50
C MET A 16 23.44 -0.98 -10.99
N TRP A 17 22.62 -0.87 -9.95
CA TRP A 17 21.68 -1.94 -9.59
C TRP A 17 20.80 -2.32 -10.79
N LYS A 18 20.46 -3.61 -10.88
CA LYS A 18 19.57 -4.15 -11.90
C LYS A 18 18.68 -5.23 -11.30
N ILE A 19 17.40 -4.92 -11.15
CA ILE A 19 16.41 -5.80 -10.52
C ILE A 19 15.32 -6.24 -11.51
N ARG A 20 14.74 -7.41 -11.28
CA ARG A 20 13.50 -7.88 -11.91
C ARG A 20 12.44 -7.94 -10.83
N VAL A 21 11.39 -7.13 -10.97
CA VAL A 21 10.38 -6.94 -9.92
C VAL A 21 8.97 -6.83 -10.50
N LYS A 22 7.98 -7.10 -9.67
CA LYS A 22 6.57 -6.84 -9.94
C LYS A 22 6.10 -5.65 -9.12
N ILE A 23 5.33 -4.76 -9.74
CA ILE A 23 4.76 -3.59 -9.07
C ILE A 23 3.46 -4.02 -8.40
N ILE A 24 3.44 -4.15 -7.07
CA ILE A 24 2.24 -4.64 -6.34
C ILE A 24 1.29 -3.52 -5.92
N ARG A 25 1.77 -2.28 -5.91
CA ARG A 25 0.98 -1.09 -5.57
C ARG A 25 1.61 0.14 -6.20
N ILE A 26 0.79 1.06 -6.72
CA ILE A 26 1.22 2.37 -7.21
C ILE A 26 0.24 3.45 -6.77
N TRP A 27 0.73 4.64 -6.42
CA TRP A 27 -0.10 5.79 -6.15
C TRP A 27 0.65 7.08 -6.45
N LYS A 28 -0.10 8.16 -6.62
CA LYS A 28 0.46 9.51 -6.67
C LYS A 28 0.37 10.13 -5.28
N GLN A 29 1.45 10.77 -4.87
CA GLN A 29 1.51 11.53 -3.63
C GLN A 29 1.98 12.95 -3.92
N TYR A 30 1.31 13.92 -3.31
CA TYR A 30 1.73 15.32 -3.38
C TYR A 30 2.30 15.76 -2.04
N SER A 31 3.43 16.46 -2.09
CA SER A 31 3.97 17.19 -0.95
C SER A 31 4.21 18.65 -1.34
N VAL A 32 4.05 19.57 -0.38
CA VAL A 32 4.26 21.01 -0.62
C VAL A 32 5.71 21.28 -1.06
N VAL A 33 6.68 20.57 -0.46
CA VAL A 33 8.11 20.75 -0.74
C VAL A 33 8.56 19.99 -1.99
N GLY A 34 8.16 18.73 -2.13
CA GLY A 34 8.64 17.84 -3.20
C GLY A 34 7.77 17.79 -4.44
N GLY A 35 6.59 18.40 -4.43
CA GLY A 35 5.60 18.32 -5.50
C GLY A 35 4.92 16.97 -5.62
N GLU A 36 4.36 16.69 -6.80
CA GLU A 36 3.79 15.38 -7.13
C GLU A 36 4.91 14.34 -7.28
N SER A 37 4.68 13.13 -6.80
CA SER A 37 5.57 11.99 -6.92
C SER A 37 4.74 10.74 -7.22
N ILE A 38 5.35 9.76 -7.88
CA ILE A 38 4.77 8.42 -7.99
C ILE A 38 5.49 7.54 -6.98
N GLU A 39 4.70 6.97 -6.09
CA GLU A 39 5.15 6.03 -5.08
C GLU A 39 4.68 4.62 -5.45
N MET A 40 5.49 3.62 -5.12
CA MET A 40 5.16 2.24 -5.41
C MET A 40 5.79 1.26 -4.43
N VAL A 41 5.22 0.04 -4.42
CA VAL A 41 5.83 -1.11 -3.75
C VAL A 41 6.20 -2.15 -4.80
N LEU A 42 7.45 -2.58 -4.75
CA LEU A 42 8.04 -3.56 -5.64
C LEU A 42 8.26 -4.86 -4.88
N VAL A 43 8.09 -5.98 -5.55
CA VAL A 43 8.41 -7.31 -5.03
C VAL A 43 9.27 -8.08 -6.02
N ASP A 44 10.31 -8.76 -5.56
CA ASP A 44 11.13 -9.62 -6.41
C ASP A 44 10.62 -11.08 -6.42
N SER A 45 11.38 -12.00 -7.03
CA SER A 45 11.03 -13.41 -7.11
C SER A 45 11.04 -14.14 -5.77
N ASN A 46 11.75 -13.61 -4.77
CA ASN A 46 11.82 -14.21 -3.43
C ASN A 46 10.69 -13.72 -2.52
N GLY A 47 9.91 -12.73 -2.97
CA GLY A 47 8.87 -12.11 -2.16
C GLY A 47 9.37 -10.94 -1.32
N ASP A 48 10.64 -10.57 -1.43
CA ASP A 48 11.20 -9.41 -0.74
C ASP A 48 10.60 -8.13 -1.30
N LYS A 49 10.20 -7.21 -0.42
CA LYS A 49 9.52 -5.98 -0.80
C LYS A 49 10.40 -4.76 -0.56
N ILE A 50 10.39 -3.83 -1.51
CA ILE A 50 11.01 -2.51 -1.34
C ILE A 50 10.09 -1.40 -1.85
N HIS A 51 10.12 -0.29 -1.14
CA HIS A 51 9.47 0.94 -1.56
C HIS A 51 10.29 1.64 -2.66
N GLY A 52 9.62 2.17 -3.68
CA GLY A 52 10.24 2.93 -4.76
C GLY A 52 9.50 4.22 -5.07
N CYS A 53 10.22 5.26 -5.47
CA CYS A 53 9.62 6.56 -5.81
C CYS A 53 10.23 7.20 -7.07
N PHE A 54 9.37 7.76 -7.93
CA PHE A 54 9.73 8.78 -8.93
C PHE A 54 9.38 10.16 -8.36
N LYS A 55 10.33 11.09 -8.40
CA LYS A 55 10.05 12.47 -7.96
C LYS A 55 9.39 13.25 -9.09
N LYS A 56 8.98 14.47 -8.77
CA LYS A 56 8.19 15.37 -9.62
C LYS A 56 8.68 15.47 -11.05
N ASP A 57 9.99 15.65 -11.23
CA ASP A 57 10.57 15.91 -12.55
C ASP A 57 10.53 14.67 -13.44
N GLU A 58 10.43 13.47 -12.85
CA GLU A 58 10.38 12.20 -13.58
C GLU A 58 8.95 11.66 -13.78
N VAL A 59 7.93 12.18 -13.10
CA VAL A 59 6.56 11.63 -13.14
C VAL A 59 6.04 11.48 -14.57
N THR A 60 6.08 12.56 -15.36
CA THR A 60 5.55 12.58 -16.73
C THR A 60 6.24 11.57 -17.65
N GLN A 61 7.53 11.30 -17.41
CA GLN A 61 8.31 10.37 -18.22
C GLN A 61 7.92 8.91 -17.97
N TYR A 62 7.60 8.56 -16.73
CA TYR A 62 7.45 7.15 -16.34
C TYR A 62 6.00 6.73 -16.06
N GLU A 63 5.05 7.65 -15.86
CA GLU A 63 3.67 7.29 -15.51
C GLU A 63 2.98 6.35 -16.51
N GLY A 64 3.33 6.44 -17.80
CA GLY A 64 2.82 5.56 -18.85
C GLY A 64 3.57 4.23 -19.00
N LEU A 65 4.72 4.06 -18.33
CA LEU A 65 5.59 2.90 -18.44
C LEU A 65 5.43 1.90 -17.29
N ILE A 66 4.67 2.27 -16.26
CA ILE A 66 4.48 1.50 -15.03
C ILE A 66 2.99 1.31 -14.76
N GLY A 67 2.63 0.09 -14.35
CA GLY A 67 1.26 -0.26 -13.97
C GLY A 67 1.27 -1.26 -12.81
N GLU A 68 0.22 -1.23 -11.98
CA GLU A 68 0.04 -2.26 -10.96
C GLU A 68 -0.05 -3.65 -11.61
N SER A 69 0.50 -4.65 -10.92
CA SER A 69 0.62 -6.05 -11.35
C SER A 69 1.56 -6.31 -12.54
N GLU A 70 2.21 -5.30 -13.11
CA GLU A 70 3.17 -5.49 -14.20
C GLU A 70 4.57 -5.88 -13.68
N SER A 71 5.24 -6.76 -14.42
CA SER A 71 6.64 -7.15 -14.15
C SER A 71 7.60 -6.31 -14.98
N LYS A 72 8.58 -5.68 -14.32
CA LYS A 72 9.55 -4.77 -14.93
C LYS A 72 10.98 -5.17 -14.58
N LEU A 73 11.86 -4.95 -15.55
CA LEU A 73 13.29 -4.85 -15.32
C LEU A 73 13.62 -3.37 -15.09
N MET A 74 14.16 -3.07 -13.92
CA MET A 74 14.55 -1.72 -13.53
C MET A 74 16.05 -1.66 -13.29
N ALA A 75 16.72 -0.64 -13.83
CA ALA A 75 18.16 -0.46 -13.67
C ALA A 75 18.55 1.01 -13.59
N ASN A 76 19.75 1.27 -13.08
CA ASN A 76 20.32 2.62 -12.99
C ASN A 76 19.47 3.57 -12.10
N PHE A 77 19.21 3.11 -10.88
CA PHE A 77 18.56 3.85 -9.82
C PHE A 77 19.48 3.94 -8.60
N ILE A 78 19.12 4.77 -7.63
CA ILE A 78 19.84 4.88 -6.36
C ILE A 78 19.01 4.30 -5.21
N VAL A 79 19.72 3.87 -4.17
CA VAL A 79 19.14 3.33 -2.94
C VAL A 79 19.48 4.28 -1.79
N THR A 80 18.45 4.68 -1.03
CA THR A 80 18.56 5.65 0.08
C THR A 80 17.90 5.10 1.33
N GLN A 81 18.17 5.69 2.50
CA GLN A 81 17.51 5.29 3.74
C GLN A 81 15.99 5.47 3.65
N SER A 82 15.25 4.46 4.08
CA SER A 82 13.80 4.56 4.29
C SER A 82 13.54 5.19 5.66
N CYS A 83 12.77 6.27 5.68
CA CYS A 83 12.47 7.05 6.89
C CYS A 83 10.98 7.41 6.94
N GLY A 84 10.51 7.82 8.11
CA GLY A 84 9.14 8.28 8.35
C GLY A 84 8.20 7.18 8.86
N SER A 85 6.97 7.58 9.15
CA SER A 85 6.00 6.76 9.88
C SER A 85 4.95 6.07 9.00
N TYR A 86 5.13 6.06 7.67
CA TYR A 86 4.20 5.44 6.71
C TYR A 86 4.96 4.47 5.78
N ARG A 87 5.83 3.64 6.36
CA ARG A 87 6.68 2.71 5.61
C ARG A 87 5.87 1.51 5.13
N THR A 88 5.86 1.26 3.82
CA THR A 88 5.13 0.15 3.20
C THR A 88 5.86 -1.20 3.28
N THR A 89 7.15 -1.19 3.66
CA THR A 89 8.02 -2.37 3.68
C THR A 89 8.98 -2.30 4.87
N PRO A 90 9.36 -3.43 5.48
CA PRO A 90 10.36 -3.47 6.55
C PRO A 90 11.80 -3.21 6.04
N HIS A 91 12.01 -3.22 4.72
CA HIS A 91 13.32 -2.98 4.13
C HIS A 91 13.89 -1.62 4.60
N PRO A 92 15.15 -1.58 5.10
CA PRO A 92 15.74 -0.37 5.68
C PRO A 92 15.96 0.74 4.66
N TYR A 93 15.99 0.38 3.38
CA TYR A 93 16.22 1.30 2.28
C TYR A 93 15.01 1.41 1.34
N LYS A 94 14.98 2.48 0.55
CA LYS A 94 14.04 2.68 -0.55
C LYS A 94 14.78 3.02 -1.84
N ILE A 95 14.16 2.71 -2.97
CA ILE A 95 14.64 3.09 -4.30
C ILE A 95 14.18 4.51 -4.62
N VAL A 96 15.10 5.33 -5.11
CA VAL A 96 14.78 6.61 -5.75
C VAL A 96 15.20 6.48 -7.21
N PHE A 97 14.22 6.57 -8.10
CA PHE A 97 14.48 6.52 -9.52
C PHE A 97 15.01 7.87 -10.02
N LEU A 98 15.83 7.80 -11.07
CA LEU A 98 16.52 8.92 -11.69
C LEU A 98 15.99 9.11 -13.12
N PRO A 99 16.22 10.28 -13.75
CA PRO A 99 15.91 10.49 -15.17
C PRO A 99 16.60 9.47 -16.11
N THR A 100 17.72 8.90 -15.67
CA THR A 100 18.50 7.89 -16.40
C THR A 100 18.13 6.46 -16.03
N THR A 101 17.14 6.25 -15.16
CA THR A 101 16.63 4.93 -14.81
C THR A 101 16.03 4.26 -16.04
N ARG A 102 16.42 3.01 -16.27
CA ARG A 102 15.88 2.19 -17.36
C ARG A 102 14.76 1.32 -16.80
N VAL A 103 13.55 1.52 -17.30
CA VAL A 103 12.39 0.67 -17.02
C VAL A 103 12.03 -0.06 -18.31
N ARG A 104 12.00 -1.40 -18.27
CA ARG A 104 11.65 -2.24 -19.43
C ARG A 104 10.67 -3.32 -19.01
N ASN A 105 9.82 -3.72 -19.95
CA ASN A 105 9.02 -4.93 -19.79
C ASN A 105 9.95 -6.15 -19.70
N CYS A 106 9.52 -7.15 -18.95
CA CYS A 106 10.20 -8.43 -18.84
C CYS A 106 9.16 -9.56 -18.81
N GLU A 107 9.62 -10.80 -18.85
CA GLU A 107 8.74 -11.94 -18.59
C GLU A 107 8.07 -11.79 -17.22
N ASP A 108 6.81 -12.18 -17.14
CA ASP A 108 6.03 -11.98 -15.93
C ASP A 108 6.56 -12.82 -14.77
N LEU A 109 6.66 -12.18 -13.61
CA LEU A 109 6.85 -12.88 -12.35
C LEU A 109 5.55 -13.57 -11.93
N PRO A 110 5.63 -14.63 -11.10
CA PRO A 110 4.47 -15.40 -10.66
C PRO A 110 3.29 -14.54 -10.17
N ARG A 111 2.07 -14.93 -10.55
CA ARG A 111 0.85 -14.17 -10.21
C ARG A 111 0.58 -14.12 -8.70
N ASN A 112 0.98 -15.16 -7.97
CA ASN A 112 0.85 -15.29 -6.52
C ASN A 112 1.78 -14.37 -5.72
N LEU A 113 2.72 -13.65 -6.37
CA LEU A 113 3.48 -12.57 -5.73
C LEU A 113 2.59 -11.33 -5.56
N THR A 114 1.66 -11.41 -4.60
CA THR A 114 0.75 -10.32 -4.24
C THR A 114 1.41 -9.36 -3.26
N GLY A 115 2.40 -9.83 -2.50
CA GLY A 115 3.01 -9.13 -1.37
C GLY A 115 2.07 -8.93 -0.18
N PHE A 116 0.91 -9.59 -0.17
CA PHE A 116 -0.05 -9.56 0.93
C PHE A 116 0.53 -10.36 2.10
N ASN A 117 0.69 -9.70 3.25
CA ASN A 117 1.22 -10.33 4.46
C ASN A 117 0.44 -9.83 5.67
N PRO A 118 -0.73 -10.42 5.98
CA PRO A 118 -1.60 -9.93 7.04
C PRO A 118 -0.95 -10.13 8.40
N VAL A 119 -1.06 -9.12 9.26
CA VAL A 119 -0.56 -9.21 10.65
C VAL A 119 -1.56 -9.94 11.53
N ASN A 120 -1.06 -10.58 12.59
CA ASN A 120 -1.91 -11.19 13.61
C ASN A 120 -2.65 -10.10 14.40
N TYR A 121 -3.92 -10.34 14.70
CA TYR A 121 -4.77 -9.37 15.40
C TYR A 121 -4.28 -9.12 16.83
N LYS A 122 -3.83 -10.15 17.54
CA LYS A 122 -3.33 -10.04 18.92
C LYS A 122 -2.05 -9.19 18.99
N ASP A 123 -1.13 -9.35 18.05
CA ASP A 123 0.08 -8.51 17.95
C ASP A 123 -0.27 -7.05 17.68
N LEU A 124 -1.25 -6.82 16.79
CA LEU A 124 -1.73 -5.48 16.49
C LEU A 124 -2.38 -4.82 17.71
N MET A 125 -3.26 -5.55 18.41
CA MET A 125 -4.03 -5.05 19.54
C MET A 125 -3.19 -4.85 20.80
N SER A 126 -2.23 -5.74 21.06
CA SER A 126 -1.24 -5.59 22.14
C SER A 126 -0.28 -4.42 21.91
N GLY A 127 -0.16 -3.96 20.66
CA GLY A 127 0.69 -2.84 20.29
C GLY A 127 2.17 -3.20 20.14
N ASN A 128 2.47 -4.49 19.99
CA ASN A 128 3.81 -5.03 19.74
C ASN A 128 4.36 -4.67 18.35
N LEU A 129 3.49 -4.21 17.45
CA LEU A 129 3.89 -3.76 16.12
C LEU A 129 4.45 -2.33 16.14
N ASP A 130 5.56 -2.14 15.41
CA ASP A 130 6.11 -0.82 15.12
C ASP A 130 5.11 -0.03 14.28
N GLY A 131 4.58 1.03 14.89
CA GLY A 131 3.57 1.89 14.30
C GLY A 131 4.04 2.66 13.07
N ASP A 132 5.34 2.71 12.77
CA ASP A 132 5.86 3.36 11.58
C ASP A 132 5.65 2.56 10.28
N PHE A 133 5.31 1.28 10.40
CA PHE A 133 5.00 0.43 9.25
C PHE A 133 3.50 0.32 9.01
N LEU A 134 3.15 0.28 7.74
CA LEU A 134 1.78 -0.02 7.31
C LEU A 134 1.57 -1.53 7.31
N VAL A 135 0.36 -1.94 7.70
CA VAL A 135 0.01 -3.34 7.90
C VAL A 135 -1.09 -3.78 6.94
N ASP A 136 -1.07 -5.06 6.59
CA ASP A 136 -2.17 -5.69 5.89
C ASP A 136 -3.05 -6.42 6.91
N VAL A 137 -4.37 -6.46 6.70
CA VAL A 137 -5.30 -7.28 7.47
C VAL A 137 -6.39 -7.85 6.58
N MET A 138 -6.99 -8.95 7.02
CA MET A 138 -8.16 -9.56 6.39
C MET A 138 -9.07 -10.11 7.46
N GLY A 139 -10.38 -10.07 7.22
CA GLY A 139 -11.37 -10.67 8.11
C GLY A 139 -12.78 -10.50 7.55
N GLN A 140 -13.72 -11.21 8.16
CA GLN A 140 -15.15 -11.05 7.88
C GLN A 140 -15.65 -9.78 8.57
N VAL A 141 -16.42 -8.96 7.88
CA VAL A 141 -17.09 -7.80 8.46
C VAL A 141 -18.25 -8.29 9.32
N LEU A 142 -18.20 -7.99 10.62
CA LEU A 142 -19.28 -8.31 11.56
C LEU A 142 -20.33 -7.21 11.61
N GLU A 143 -19.87 -6.00 11.89
CA GLU A 143 -20.72 -4.84 12.13
C GLU A 143 -20.08 -3.61 11.50
N ILE A 144 -20.92 -2.72 10.96
CA ILE A 144 -20.54 -1.41 10.47
C ILE A 144 -21.34 -0.32 11.20
N SER A 145 -20.75 0.84 11.43
CA SER A 145 -21.47 2.03 11.86
C SER A 145 -22.34 2.59 10.72
N HIS A 146 -23.12 3.62 11.01
CA HIS A 146 -23.65 4.47 9.93
C HIS A 146 -22.48 5.11 9.16
N LEU A 147 -22.68 5.31 7.86
CA LEU A 147 -21.79 6.11 7.04
C LEU A 147 -21.95 7.58 7.46
N ASP A 148 -20.87 8.14 7.97
CA ASP A 148 -20.81 9.51 8.49
C ASP A 148 -19.96 10.39 7.57
N VAL A 149 -20.17 11.71 7.60
CA VAL A 149 -19.39 12.69 6.83
C VAL A 149 -18.81 13.72 7.77
N VAL A 150 -17.48 13.77 7.84
CA VAL A 150 -16.75 14.65 8.76
C VAL A 150 -15.92 15.64 7.97
N SER A 151 -15.92 16.91 8.37
CA SER A 151 -15.06 17.93 7.77
C SER A 151 -13.62 17.78 8.26
N VAL A 152 -12.70 17.42 7.36
CA VAL A 152 -11.26 17.26 7.63
C VAL A 152 -10.51 18.28 6.79
N HIS A 153 -9.84 19.24 7.43
CA HIS A 153 -9.17 20.36 6.75
C HIS A 153 -10.07 21.13 5.78
N GLY A 154 -11.34 21.33 6.16
CA GLY A 154 -12.33 22.03 5.34
C GLY A 154 -12.90 21.21 4.17
N LYS A 155 -12.59 19.91 4.11
CA LYS A 155 -13.13 18.99 3.11
C LYS A 155 -14.02 17.94 3.78
N ASP A 156 -15.25 17.83 3.30
CA ASP A 156 -16.16 16.77 3.69
C ASP A 156 -15.60 15.41 3.28
N THR A 157 -15.42 14.55 4.28
CA THR A 157 -14.74 13.27 4.14
C THR A 157 -15.62 12.17 4.75
N PRO A 158 -16.06 11.18 3.94
CA PRO A 158 -16.80 10.04 4.47
C PRO A 158 -15.96 9.24 5.46
N LYS A 159 -16.64 8.68 6.46
CA LYS A 159 -16.07 7.91 7.56
C LYS A 159 -17.01 6.76 7.92
N LEU A 160 -16.45 5.58 8.15
CA LEU A 160 -17.19 4.40 8.60
C LEU A 160 -16.32 3.64 9.59
N ALA A 161 -16.86 3.31 10.76
CA ALA A 161 -16.24 2.36 11.67
C ALA A 161 -16.79 0.95 11.42
N LEU A 162 -15.95 -0.06 11.58
CA LEU A 162 -16.37 -1.46 11.44
C LEU A 162 -15.55 -2.37 12.36
N GLU A 163 -16.03 -3.60 12.55
CA GLU A 163 -15.31 -4.67 13.23
C GLU A 163 -15.06 -5.84 12.28
N LEU A 164 -13.79 -6.25 12.16
CA LEU A 164 -13.42 -7.48 11.46
C LEU A 164 -13.28 -8.63 12.43
N ARG A 165 -13.60 -9.83 11.94
CA ARG A 165 -13.36 -11.10 12.61
C ARG A 165 -12.41 -11.98 11.81
N ASN A 166 -11.39 -12.53 12.47
CA ASN A 166 -10.51 -13.53 11.87
C ASN A 166 -11.03 -14.96 12.11
N THR A 167 -10.29 -15.97 11.66
CA THR A 167 -10.65 -17.40 11.84
C THR A 167 -10.54 -17.91 13.28
N GLU A 168 -9.91 -17.13 14.17
CA GLU A 168 -9.80 -17.42 15.61
C GLU A 168 -10.90 -16.71 16.43
N ASP A 169 -11.89 -16.11 15.75
CA ASP A 169 -12.93 -15.24 16.33
C ASP A 169 -12.38 -13.99 17.05
N ASP A 170 -11.10 -13.63 16.84
CA ASP A 170 -10.56 -12.36 17.32
C ASP A 170 -11.18 -11.20 16.54
N ARG A 171 -11.44 -10.11 17.26
CA ARG A 171 -12.10 -8.91 16.74
C ARG A 171 -11.12 -7.75 16.58
N LEU A 172 -11.19 -7.10 15.42
CA LEU A 172 -10.34 -5.95 15.09
C LEU A 172 -11.20 -4.74 14.70
N PRO A 173 -11.21 -3.68 15.51
CA PRO A 173 -11.88 -2.44 15.16
C PRO A 173 -11.10 -1.65 14.11
N ILE A 174 -11.80 -1.17 13.08
CA ILE A 174 -11.25 -0.44 11.94
C ILE A 174 -12.03 0.85 11.73
N VAL A 175 -11.36 1.90 11.26
CA VAL A 175 -12.00 3.11 10.77
C VAL A 175 -11.54 3.39 9.33
N LEU A 176 -12.50 3.39 8.42
CA LEU A 176 -12.31 3.76 7.03
C LEU A 176 -12.56 5.26 6.86
N TRP A 177 -11.81 5.87 5.95
CA TRP A 177 -11.96 7.27 5.57
C TRP A 177 -11.88 7.42 4.05
N GLY A 178 -12.45 8.52 3.54
CA GLY A 178 -12.37 8.87 2.13
C GLY A 178 -13.34 8.05 1.29
N LYS A 179 -12.86 7.32 0.29
CA LYS A 179 -13.72 6.61 -0.69
C LYS A 179 -14.16 5.21 -0.24
N PHE A 180 -13.34 4.54 0.56
CA PHE A 180 -13.61 3.16 0.99
C PHE A 180 -14.87 2.97 1.86
N PRO A 181 -15.25 3.93 2.74
CA PRO A 181 -16.49 3.84 3.52
C PRO A 181 -17.74 3.49 2.70
N GLU A 182 -17.93 4.16 1.56
CA GLU A 182 -19.09 3.97 0.68
C GLU A 182 -19.07 2.56 0.07
N ASP A 183 -17.94 2.14 -0.52
CA ASP A 183 -17.78 0.83 -1.13
C ASP A 183 -18.07 -0.33 -0.15
N VAL A 184 -17.63 -0.19 1.11
CA VAL A 184 -17.85 -1.20 2.15
C VAL A 184 -19.30 -1.20 2.63
N ASN A 185 -19.90 -0.04 2.85
CA ASN A 185 -21.31 0.07 3.24
C ASN A 185 -22.21 -0.59 2.19
N ASP A 186 -21.95 -0.28 0.92
CA ASP A 186 -22.64 -0.86 -0.24
C ASP A 186 -22.47 -2.38 -0.35
N ALA A 187 -21.25 -2.89 -0.11
CA ALA A 187 -20.98 -4.33 -0.14
C ALA A 187 -21.73 -5.08 0.97
N VAL A 188 -21.81 -4.50 2.17
CA VAL A 188 -22.53 -5.09 3.31
C VAL A 188 -24.03 -5.10 3.05
N LEU A 189 -24.60 -4.01 2.51
CA LEU A 189 -26.03 -3.94 2.17
C LEU A 189 -26.44 -4.93 1.07
N ARG A 190 -25.51 -5.28 0.16
CA ARG A 190 -25.74 -6.26 -0.92
C ARG A 190 -25.31 -7.68 -0.56
N GLY A 191 -24.75 -7.89 0.64
CA GLY A 191 -24.16 -9.16 1.04
C GLY A 191 -25.16 -10.31 1.10
N SER A 192 -24.67 -11.53 0.89
CA SER A 192 -25.40 -12.78 1.16
C SER A 192 -25.29 -13.17 2.64
N GLU A 193 -25.94 -14.28 3.02
CA GLU A 193 -25.87 -14.83 4.38
C GLU A 193 -24.44 -15.14 4.86
N ASP A 194 -23.50 -15.40 3.94
CA ASP A 194 -22.09 -15.69 4.25
C ASP A 194 -21.28 -14.46 4.71
N GLY A 195 -21.86 -13.26 4.63
CA GLY A 195 -21.24 -12.01 5.01
C GLY A 195 -20.17 -11.51 4.03
N VAL A 196 -19.53 -10.38 4.38
CA VAL A 196 -18.53 -9.72 3.53
C VAL A 196 -17.13 -9.97 4.06
N MET A 197 -16.23 -10.48 3.22
CA MET A 197 -14.80 -10.54 3.53
C MET A 197 -14.11 -9.24 3.09
N LEU A 198 -13.44 -8.57 4.02
CA LEU A 198 -12.64 -7.38 3.73
C LEU A 198 -11.15 -7.74 3.72
N VAL A 199 -10.45 -7.34 2.66
CA VAL A 199 -8.99 -7.37 2.57
C VAL A 199 -8.48 -5.94 2.54
N MET A 200 -7.78 -5.53 3.58
CA MET A 200 -7.18 -4.21 3.66
C MET A 200 -5.66 -4.33 3.55
N ARG A 201 -5.08 -3.47 2.71
CA ARG A 201 -3.64 -3.40 2.53
C ARG A 201 -3.12 -2.02 2.87
N PHE A 202 -1.90 -1.97 3.39
CA PHE A 202 -1.21 -0.72 3.75
C PHE A 202 -2.01 0.16 4.72
N GLY A 203 -2.69 -0.45 5.69
CA GLY A 203 -3.43 0.24 6.74
C GLY A 203 -2.50 0.85 7.79
N LYS A 204 -2.86 2.02 8.32
CA LYS A 204 -2.10 2.68 9.38
C LYS A 204 -2.66 2.30 10.75
N THR A 205 -1.83 1.78 11.64
CA THR A 205 -2.23 1.57 13.05
C THR A 205 -2.21 2.89 13.81
N LYS A 206 -3.28 3.20 14.54
CA LYS A 206 -3.32 4.30 15.52
C LYS A 206 -3.81 3.78 16.87
N VAL A 207 -3.18 4.26 17.93
CA VAL A 207 -3.68 4.11 19.30
C VAL A 207 -4.79 5.13 19.52
N VAL A 208 -5.95 4.69 19.99
CA VAL A 208 -7.06 5.58 20.38
C VAL A 208 -7.15 5.57 21.90
N THR A 209 -7.36 6.74 22.49
CA THR A 209 -7.45 6.94 23.94
C THR A 209 -8.93 6.85 24.39
N PRO A 210 -9.26 6.22 25.55
CA PRO A 210 -8.34 5.59 26.51
C PRO A 210 -7.63 4.36 25.92
N PRO A 211 -6.38 4.08 26.35
CA PRO A 211 -5.33 3.33 25.63
C PRO A 211 -5.61 1.85 25.31
N ILE A 212 -6.86 1.41 25.44
CA ILE A 212 -7.29 0.01 25.37
C ILE A 212 -7.51 -0.43 23.91
N LEU A 213 -7.63 0.51 22.95
CA LEU A 213 -8.04 0.21 21.58
C LEU A 213 -7.07 0.78 20.54
N ARG A 214 -6.37 -0.11 19.83
CA ARG A 214 -5.74 0.22 18.54
C ARG A 214 -6.73 0.01 17.41
N ARG A 215 -6.74 0.91 16.43
CA ARG A 215 -7.55 0.78 15.21
C ARG A 215 -6.68 0.92 13.98
N ILE A 216 -7.08 0.26 12.89
CA ILE A 216 -6.51 0.52 11.57
C ILE A 216 -7.28 1.66 10.91
N VAL A 217 -6.54 2.61 10.38
CA VAL A 217 -7.04 3.70 9.54
C VAL A 217 -6.72 3.35 8.09
N GLY A 218 -7.77 3.16 7.27
CA GLY A 218 -7.63 3.06 5.82
C GLY A 218 -7.24 4.41 5.24
N THR A 219 -6.10 4.49 4.56
CA THR A 219 -5.63 5.71 3.89
C THR A 219 -5.82 5.59 2.38
N ASP A 220 -6.54 6.55 1.78
CA ASP A 220 -6.69 6.65 0.31
C ASP A 220 -5.36 7.09 -0.29
N TYR A 221 -4.57 6.13 -0.75
CA TYR A 221 -3.45 6.35 -1.65
C TYR A 221 -4.01 6.47 -3.07
N GLY A 222 -4.42 7.69 -3.43
CA GLY A 222 -5.30 8.02 -4.56
C GLY A 222 -5.16 7.15 -5.81
N SER A 223 -6.17 6.32 -6.07
CA SER A 223 -6.41 5.69 -7.37
C SER A 223 -7.35 6.58 -8.20
N ARG A 224 -6.92 6.98 -9.40
CA ARG A 224 -7.80 7.59 -10.42
C ARG A 224 -8.65 6.49 -11.04
N LYS A 225 -9.97 6.68 -11.06
CA LYS A 225 -10.90 5.89 -11.89
C LYS A 225 -10.48 6.08 -13.36
N ARG A 226 -10.16 4.99 -14.08
CA ARG A 226 -10.20 4.98 -15.55
C ARG A 226 -11.67 5.01 -15.94
N THR A 227 -12.17 6.18 -16.35
CA THR A 227 -13.43 6.28 -17.09
C THR A 227 -13.19 5.71 -18.48
N SER A 228 -13.59 4.46 -18.73
CA SER A 228 -13.77 3.98 -20.09
C SER A 228 -15.04 4.62 -20.64
N ARG A 229 -14.89 5.62 -21.51
CA ARG A 229 -15.95 5.96 -22.46
C ARG A 229 -15.89 4.92 -23.57
N SER A 230 -16.88 4.05 -23.63
CA SER A 230 -17.21 3.29 -24.85
C SER A 230 -17.74 4.27 -25.89
N LEU A 231 -17.16 4.20 -27.10
CA LEU A 231 -17.85 4.63 -28.32
C LEU A 231 -18.88 3.56 -28.69
#